data_AF-A0A9X2JPI1-F1
#
_entry.id   AF-A0A9X2JPI1-F1
#
_cell.length_a   1.000
_cell.length_b   1.000
_cell.length_c   1.000
_cell.angle_alpha   90.00
_cell.angle_beta   90.00
_cell.angle_gamma   90.00
#
_symmetry.space_group_name_H-M   'P 1'
#
loop_
_entity.id
_entity.type
_entity.pdbx_description
1 polymer ?
#
loop_
_entity_poly.entity_id
_entity_poly.type
_entity_poly.pdbx_seq_one_letter_code
_entity_poly.pdbx_strand_id
1 'polypeptide(L)'
;MIRTVLTASAFALAAAGPGAAQDGIPAEFPPESYSANQYVDSEGCAFIRAGIGGMTNWIPRMSRAREPLCGFQPSRIAAAPALPVVAD
;
A
#
# COMPACT_ATOMS: atom_id res chain seq x y z
N MET A 1 -8.79 -58.14 0.31
CA MET A 1 -8.52 -56.98 -0.58
C MET A 1 -9.29 -55.79 -0.03
N ILE A 2 -8.67 -54.92 0.77
CA ILE A 2 -9.32 -53.72 1.30
C ILE A 2 -8.30 -52.58 1.17
N ARG A 3 -8.49 -51.73 0.16
CA ARG A 3 -7.71 -50.51 -0.08
C ARG A 3 -8.50 -49.35 0.54
N THR A 4 -8.26 -49.10 1.83
CA THR A 4 -8.80 -47.92 2.51
C THR A 4 -8.03 -46.71 2.01
N VAL A 5 -8.64 -45.94 1.10
CA VAL A 5 -8.09 -44.66 0.63
C VAL A 5 -8.51 -43.60 1.64
N LEU A 6 -7.61 -43.22 2.55
CA LEU A 6 -7.78 -42.05 3.41
C LEU A 6 -7.41 -40.80 2.60
N THR A 7 -8.41 -40.12 2.08
CA THR A 7 -8.28 -38.76 1.54
C THR A 7 -8.00 -37.80 2.68
N ALA A 8 -6.76 -37.34 2.79
CA ALA A 8 -6.37 -36.27 3.69
C ALA A 8 -6.85 -34.92 3.11
N SER A 9 -7.89 -34.34 3.71
CA SER A 9 -8.34 -32.99 3.38
C SER A 9 -7.33 -31.97 3.93
N ALA A 10 -6.55 -31.35 3.06
CA ALA A 10 -5.69 -30.23 3.44
C ALA A 10 -6.57 -28.99 3.66
N PHE A 11 -6.77 -28.61 4.93
CA PHE A 11 -7.26 -27.28 5.28
C PHE A 11 -6.17 -26.26 4.92
N ALA A 12 -6.44 -25.43 3.91
CA ALA A 12 -5.59 -24.29 3.59
C ALA A 12 -5.72 -23.27 4.73
N LEU A 13 -4.64 -23.05 5.48
CA LEU A 13 -4.54 -21.92 6.40
C LEU A 13 -4.51 -20.63 5.55
N ALA A 14 -5.51 -19.79 5.73
CA ALA A 14 -5.45 -18.40 5.29
C ALA A 14 -4.36 -17.70 6.11
N ALA A 15 -3.21 -17.43 5.49
CA ALA A 15 -2.20 -16.56 6.06
C ALA A 15 -2.77 -15.13 6.12
N ALA A 16 -3.23 -14.71 7.31
CA ALA A 16 -3.30 -13.30 7.62
C ALA A 16 -1.86 -12.79 7.67
N GLY A 17 -1.41 -12.14 6.60
CA GLY A 17 -0.13 -11.44 6.57
C GLY A 17 -0.05 -10.39 7.68
N PRO A 18 1.17 -9.95 8.06
CA PRO A 18 1.33 -8.95 9.11
C PRO A 18 0.46 -7.73 8.80
N GLY A 19 -0.49 -7.46 9.69
CA GLY A 19 -1.21 -6.19 9.73
C GLY A 19 -0.20 -5.12 10.07
N ALA A 20 0.42 -4.54 9.04
CA ALA A 20 1.34 -3.45 9.21
C ALA A 20 0.52 -2.24 9.68
N ALA A 21 0.44 -2.09 11.00
CA ALA A 21 0.31 -0.79 11.63
C ALA A 21 1.61 -0.03 11.32
N GLN A 22 1.82 0.29 10.03
CA GLN A 22 2.76 1.33 9.66
C GLN A 22 2.24 2.59 10.34
N ASP A 23 3.14 3.37 10.89
CA ASP A 23 2.87 4.74 11.32
C ASP A 23 1.89 5.42 10.34
N GLY A 24 1.01 6.29 10.81
CA GLY A 24 -0.10 6.87 10.01
C GLY A 24 0.31 7.76 8.82
N ILE A 25 1.42 7.44 8.16
CA ILE A 25 2.05 8.05 7.01
C ILE A 25 2.26 6.99 5.91
N PRO A 26 2.30 7.39 4.63
CA PRO A 26 2.65 6.50 3.53
C PRO A 26 4.06 5.92 3.64
N ALA A 27 4.28 4.72 3.08
CA ALA A 27 5.63 4.14 2.96
C ALA A 27 6.59 5.06 2.17
N GLU A 28 6.07 5.74 1.17
CA GLU A 28 6.74 6.85 0.51
C GLU A 28 5.76 7.97 0.18
N PHE A 29 6.21 9.22 0.33
CA PHE A 29 5.39 10.37 -0.01
C PHE A 29 5.34 10.58 -1.53
N PRO A 30 4.17 10.93 -2.09
CA PRO A 30 4.09 11.31 -3.49
C PRO A 30 4.90 12.59 -3.74
N PRO A 31 5.41 12.79 -4.97
CA PRO A 31 6.12 14.01 -5.33
C PRO A 31 5.19 15.22 -5.23
N GLU A 32 5.77 16.42 -5.11
CA GLU A 32 4.99 17.67 -5.03
C GLU A 32 4.11 17.91 -6.27
N SER A 33 4.52 17.37 -7.43
CA SER A 33 3.74 17.43 -8.68
C SER A 33 2.54 16.49 -8.71
N TYR A 34 2.40 15.58 -7.73
CA TYR A 34 1.24 14.71 -7.62
C TYR A 34 0.00 15.55 -7.32
N SER A 35 -0.98 15.53 -8.21
CA SER A 35 -2.15 16.42 -8.14
C SER A 35 -3.42 15.74 -7.63
N ALA A 36 -3.42 14.41 -7.54
CA ALA A 36 -4.60 13.67 -7.09
C ALA A 36 -4.81 13.80 -5.56
N ASN A 37 -6.07 13.61 -5.16
CA ASN A 37 -6.50 13.68 -3.76
C ASN A 37 -6.32 12.35 -3.01
N GLN A 38 -6.20 11.24 -3.74
CA GLN A 38 -5.94 9.93 -3.18
C GLN A 38 -4.60 9.44 -3.71
N TYR A 39 -3.79 8.88 -2.83
CA TYR A 39 -2.51 8.26 -3.13
C TYR A 39 -2.54 6.80 -2.66
N VAL A 40 -1.91 5.92 -3.41
CA VAL A 40 -1.66 4.53 -3.00
C VAL A 40 -0.16 4.31 -3.08
N ASP A 41 0.43 4.00 -1.95
CA ASP A 41 1.88 3.78 -1.84
C ASP A 41 2.31 2.43 -2.43
N SER A 42 3.61 2.16 -2.37
CA SER A 42 4.23 0.95 -2.89
C SER A 42 3.83 -0.31 -2.11
N GLU A 43 3.42 -0.16 -0.85
CA GLU A 43 2.84 -1.24 -0.03
C GLU A 43 1.35 -1.49 -0.36
N GLY A 44 0.75 -0.65 -1.21
CA GLY A 44 -0.63 -0.78 -1.66
C GLY A 44 -1.66 -0.21 -0.70
N CYS A 45 -1.26 0.61 0.27
CA CYS A 45 -2.12 1.27 1.24
C CYS A 45 -2.63 2.62 0.71
N ALA A 46 -3.93 2.88 0.93
CA ALA A 46 -4.58 4.07 0.39
C ALA A 46 -4.60 5.25 1.39
N PHE A 47 -4.25 6.44 0.90
CA PHE A 47 -4.17 7.68 1.67
C PHE A 47 -4.95 8.81 1.00
N ILE A 48 -5.44 9.77 1.78
CA ILE A 48 -6.11 10.98 1.29
C ILE A 48 -5.31 12.21 1.66
N ARG A 49 -5.21 13.13 0.70
CA ARG A 49 -4.62 14.45 0.88
C ARG A 49 -5.52 15.30 1.78
N ALA A 50 -4.95 15.80 2.86
CA ALA A 50 -5.57 16.79 3.75
C ALA A 50 -4.55 17.89 4.06
N GLY A 51 -5.00 19.09 4.43
CA GLY A 51 -4.06 20.19 4.63
C GLY A 51 -4.71 21.57 4.77
N ILE A 52 -4.03 22.48 5.46
CA ILE A 52 -4.43 23.89 5.60
C ILE A 52 -3.18 24.74 5.39
N GLY A 53 -3.31 25.90 4.73
CA GLY A 53 -2.21 26.85 4.59
C GLY A 53 -1.05 26.37 3.72
N GLY A 54 -1.31 25.50 2.73
CA GLY A 54 -0.29 24.96 1.83
C GLY A 54 0.46 23.73 2.36
N MET A 55 0.30 23.37 3.64
CA MET A 55 0.84 22.13 4.20
C MET A 55 -0.03 20.95 3.76
N THR A 56 0.58 19.93 3.16
CA THR A 56 -0.09 18.66 2.83
C THR A 56 0.25 17.61 3.88
N ASN A 57 -0.77 16.94 4.39
CA ASN A 57 -0.69 15.71 5.17
C ASN A 57 -1.44 14.58 4.46
N TRP A 58 -0.93 13.35 4.56
CA TRP A 58 -1.54 12.18 3.94
C TRP A 58 -2.14 11.29 5.02
N ILE A 59 -3.47 11.25 5.08
CA ILE A 59 -4.21 10.52 6.11
C ILE A 59 -4.57 9.13 5.60
N PRO A 60 -4.26 8.04 6.32
CA PRO A 60 -4.61 6.69 5.90
C PRO A 60 -6.11 6.52 5.82
N ARG A 61 -6.57 5.81 4.79
CA ARG A 61 -7.96 5.37 4.68
C ARG A 61 -8.17 4.18 5.59
N MET A 62 -9.11 4.28 6.52
CA MET A 62 -9.39 3.23 7.48
C MET A 62 -10.65 2.43 7.09
N SER A 63 -10.63 1.13 7.36
CA SER A 63 -11.79 0.25 7.32
C SER A 63 -12.76 0.59 8.47
N ARG A 64 -13.96 0.00 8.46
CA ARG A 64 -14.89 0.11 9.60
C ARG A 64 -14.33 -0.51 10.88
N ALA A 65 -13.43 -1.49 10.75
CA ALA A 65 -12.72 -2.11 11.86
C ALA A 65 -11.48 -1.31 12.31
N ARG A 66 -11.27 -0.10 11.75
CA ARG A 66 -10.14 0.79 12.06
C ARG A 66 -8.78 0.22 11.65
N GLU A 67 -8.73 -0.47 10.52
CA GLU A 67 -7.49 -0.97 9.92
C GLU A 67 -7.18 -0.16 8.65
N PRO A 68 -5.90 0.10 8.31
CA PRO A 68 -5.55 0.70 7.03
C PRO A 68 -6.10 -0.12 5.86
N LEU A 69 -6.69 0.56 4.88
CA LEU A 69 -7.16 -0.04 3.65
C LEU A 69 -5.99 -0.22 2.69
N CYS A 70 -5.51 -1.46 2.57
CA CYS A 70 -4.39 -1.85 1.71
C CYS A 70 -4.77 -2.95 0.70
N GLY A 71 -3.84 -3.32 -0.19
CA GLY A 71 -4.05 -4.28 -1.27
C GLY A 71 -4.54 -3.65 -2.58
N PHE A 72 -4.40 -2.32 -2.72
CA PHE A 72 -4.70 -1.61 -3.95
C PHE A 72 -3.49 -1.59 -4.88
N GLN A 73 -3.74 -1.36 -6.18
CA GLN A 73 -2.66 -1.11 -7.14
C GLN A 73 -1.93 0.20 -6.77
N PRO A 74 -0.59 0.19 -6.60
CA PRO A 74 0.18 1.40 -6.34
C PRO A 74 -0.07 2.49 -7.38
N SER A 75 -0.05 3.75 -6.94
CA SER A 75 -0.24 4.89 -7.82
C SER A 75 0.90 4.97 -8.83
N ARG A 76 0.55 5.22 -10.10
CA ARG A 76 1.56 5.48 -11.13
C ARG A 76 2.12 6.89 -10.93
N ILE A 77 3.30 6.97 -10.37
CA ILE A 77 4.05 8.21 -10.25
C ILE A 77 5.05 8.25 -11.40
N ALA A 78 5.11 9.38 -12.12
CA ALA A 78 6.19 9.58 -13.07
C ALA A 78 7.52 9.57 -12.28
N ALA A 79 8.43 8.67 -12.65
CA ALA A 79 9.78 8.70 -12.11
C ALA A 79 10.38 10.08 -12.37
N ALA A 80 11.08 10.64 -11.38
CA ALA A 80 11.82 11.88 -11.58
C ALA A 80 12.73 11.72 -12.81
N PRO A 81 12.85 12.75 -13.67
CA PRO A 81 13.75 12.68 -14.81
C PRO A 81 15.16 12.39 -14.28
N ALA A 82 15.82 11.38 -14.85
CA ALA A 82 17.22 11.11 -14.53
C ALA A 82 18.01 12.39 -14.82
N LEU A 83 18.65 12.95 -13.79
CA LEU A 83 19.51 14.10 -13.98
C LEU A 83 20.61 13.72 -14.98
N PRO A 84 21.02 14.62 -15.89
CA PRO A 84 22.14 14.35 -16.77
C PRO A 84 23.37 14.08 -15.91
N VAL A 85 23.92 12.88 -16.01
CA VAL A 85 25.22 12.56 -15.41
C VAL A 85 26.24 13.40 -16.16
N VAL A 86 26.75 14.45 -15.53
CA VAL A 86 27.87 15.21 -16.07
C VAL A 86 29.06 14.25 -16.03
N ALA A 87 29.54 13.85 -17.21
CA ALA A 87 30.83 13.18 -17.31
C ALA A 87 31.91 14.22 -16.98
N ASP A 88 32.79 13.88 -16.04
CA ASP A 88 33.96 14.66 -15.65
C ASP A 88 34.89 14.93 -16.84
#